data_AF-F8C4K6-F1
#
_entry.id   AF-F8C4K6-F1
#
_cell.length_a   1.000
_cell.length_b   1.000
_cell.length_c   1.000
_cell.angle_alpha   90.00
_cell.angle_beta   90.00
_cell.angle_gamma   90.00
#
_symmetry.space_group_name_H-M   'P 1'
#
loop_
_entity.id
_entity.type
_entity.pdbx_description
1 polymer ?
#
loop_
_entity_poly.entity_id
_entity_poly.type
_entity_poly.pdbx_seq_one_letter_code
_entity_poly.pdbx_strand_id
1 'polypeptide(L)' 'MYRLLKKDKILIIFLLTFIYFNLYGKDFIKLSPPCYKGNVTLEETLKERRSVREFSSYPLNLQEISQLL' A
#
# COMPACT_ATOMS: atom_id res chain seq x y z
N MET A 1 -33.35 -30.28 -7.53
CA MET A 1 -31.88 -30.48 -7.44
C MET A 1 -31.07 -29.47 -8.28
N TYR A 2 -31.45 -29.16 -9.53
CA TYR A 2 -30.73 -28.21 -10.42
C TYR A 2 -30.61 -26.75 -9.91
N ARG A 3 -31.56 -26.27 -9.09
CA ARG A 3 -31.63 -24.87 -8.64
C ARG A 3 -30.61 -24.51 -7.54
N LEU A 4 -30.19 -25.47 -6.73
CA LEU A 4 -29.17 -25.27 -5.67
C LEU A 4 -27.77 -25.17 -6.27
N LEU A 5 -27.42 -26.07 -7.20
CA LEU A 5 -26.17 -26.05 -7.99
C LEU A 5 -25.93 -24.73 -8.74
N LYS A 6 -26.99 -24.02 -9.14
CA LYS A 6 -26.87 -22.71 -9.82
C LYS A 6 -26.46 -21.59 -8.86
N LYS A 7 -26.89 -21.66 -7.59
CA LYS A 7 -26.58 -20.66 -6.55
C LYS A 7 -25.11 -20.75 -6.13
N ASP A 8 -24.58 -21.96 -5.98
CA ASP A 8 -23.18 -22.19 -5.61
C ASP A 8 -22.21 -21.71 -6.70
N LYS A 9 -22.57 -21.92 -7.97
CA LYS A 9 -21.79 -21.42 -9.12
C LYS A 9 -21.76 -19.90 -9.20
N ILE A 10 -22.86 -19.22 -8.85
CA ILE A 10 -22.91 -17.75 -8.80
C ILE A 10 -21.98 -17.22 -7.70
N LEU A 11 -21.97 -17.86 -6.52
CA LEU A 11 -21.09 -17.49 -5.43
C LEU A 11 -19.60 -17.59 -5.83
N ILE A 12 -19.23 -18.66 -6.53
CA ILE A 12 -17.86 -18.87 -7.02
C ILE A 12 -17.46 -17.78 -8.02
N ILE A 13 -18.36 -17.38 -8.92
CA ILE A 13 -18.08 -16.30 -9.88
C ILE A 13 -17.82 -14.98 -9.15
N PHE A 14 -18.64 -14.63 -8.15
CA PHE A 14 -18.42 -13.43 -7.35
C PHE A 14 -17.07 -13.46 -6.62
N LEU A 15 -16.71 -14.60 -6.01
CA LEU A 15 -15.41 -14.78 -5.36
C LEU A 15 -14.24 -14.61 -6.34
N LEU A 16 -14.31 -15.23 -7.52
CA LEU A 16 -13.29 -15.12 -8.54
C LEU A 16 -13.15 -13.68 -9.06
N THR A 17 -14.26 -12.97 -9.28
CA THR A 17 -14.21 -11.56 -9.69
C THR A 17 -13.63 -10.66 -8.61
N PHE A 18 -13.93 -10.93 -7.33
CA PHE A 18 -13.39 -10.17 -6.21
C PHE A 18 -11.88 -10.38 -6.08
N ILE A 19 -11.41 -11.61 -6.19
CA ILE A 19 -9.97 -11.93 -6.19
C ILE A 19 -9.27 -11.24 -7.35
N TYR A 20 -9.83 -11.33 -8.57
CA TYR A 20 -9.25 -10.69 -9.76
C TYR A 20 -9.12 -9.18 -9.62
N PHE A 21 -10.11 -8.51 -9.01
CA PHE A 21 -10.05 -7.06 -8.76
C PHE A 21 -8.91 -6.68 -7.81
N ASN A 22 -8.64 -7.50 -6.78
CA ASN A 22 -7.53 -7.26 -5.84
C ASN A 22 -6.15 -7.53 -6.44
N LEU A 23 -6.06 -8.26 -7.56
CA LEU A 23 -4.81 -8.54 -8.28
C LEU A 23 -4.40 -7.44 -9.27
N TYR A 24 -5.26 -6.44 -9.49
CA TYR A 24 -4.99 -5.38 -10.46
C TYR A 24 -4.15 -4.25 -9.83
N GLY A 25 -2.85 -4.26 -10.14
CA GLY A 25 -1.95 -3.14 -9.85
C GLY A 25 -1.96 -2.08 -10.95
N LYS A 26 -1.60 -0.84 -10.62
CA LYS A 26 -1.35 0.22 -11.62
C LYS A 26 0.09 0.14 -12.10
N ASP A 27 0.30 0.28 -13.42
CA ASP A 27 1.65 0.30 -14.03
C ASP A 27 2.47 1.53 -13.63
N PHE A 28 1.79 2.65 -13.35
CA PHE A 28 2.41 3.92 -12.98
C PHE A 28 1.71 4.54 -11.77
N ILE A 29 2.51 5.00 -10.81
CA ILE A 29 2.04 5.72 -9.64
C ILE A 29 2.70 7.10 -9.65
N LYS A 30 1.89 8.14 -9.79
CA LYS A 30 2.36 9.52 -9.70
C LYS A 30 2.58 9.88 -8.23
N LEU A 31 3.80 10.24 -7.88
CA LEU A 31 4.15 10.76 -6.55
C LEU A 31 3.75 12.23 -6.43
N SER A 32 3.49 12.66 -5.19
CA SER A 32 3.36 14.07 -4.87
C SER A 32 4.71 14.81 -5.06
N PRO A 33 4.74 16.15 -5.09
CA PRO A 33 6.00 16.85 -4.91
C PRO A 33 6.52 16.69 -3.46
N PRO A 34 7.85 16.63 -3.25
CA PRO A 34 8.41 16.58 -1.90
C PRO A 34 8.16 17.90 -1.16
N CYS A 35 8.14 17.83 0.17
CA CYS A 35 8.11 19.01 1.02
C CYS A 35 9.54 19.52 1.27
N TYR A 36 9.78 20.79 0.94
CA TYR A 36 11.08 21.43 1.18
C TYR A 36 11.26 21.96 2.60
N LYS A 37 10.18 22.11 3.36
CA LYS A 37 10.21 22.57 4.74
C LYS A 37 10.04 21.37 5.67
N GLY A 38 11.15 20.94 6.26
CA GLY A 38 11.17 19.88 7.26
C GLY A 38 10.66 20.36 8.62
N ASN A 39 10.22 19.42 9.44
CA ASN A 39 9.79 19.64 10.83
C ASN A 39 10.88 19.30 11.87
N VAL A 40 12.03 18.82 11.41
CA VAL A 40 13.19 18.44 12.23
C VAL A 40 14.42 19.15 11.68
N THR A 41 15.34 19.50 12.57
CA THR A 41 16.61 20.13 12.18
C THR A 41 17.62 19.08 11.69
N LEU A 42 18.68 19.56 11.03
CA LEU A 42 19.77 18.69 10.58
C LEU A 42 20.50 18.10 11.80
N GLU A 43 20.75 18.91 12.82
CA GLU A 43 21.44 18.55 14.05
C GLU A 43 20.70 17.45 14.82
N GLU A 44 19.37 17.58 14.97
CA GLU A 44 18.53 16.55 15.57
C GLU A 44 18.58 15.25 14.76
N THR A 45 18.49 15.36 13.44
CA THR A 45 18.56 14.19 12.54
C THR A 45 19.88 13.44 12.70
N LEU A 46 21.00 14.16 12.73
CA LEU A 46 22.33 13.56 12.91
C LEU A 46 22.48 12.88 14.27
N LYS A 47 21.96 13.51 15.33
CA LYS A 47 22.00 12.98 16.69
C LYS A 47 21.19 11.68 16.83
N GLU A 48 19.98 11.63 16.25
CA GLU A 48 19.04 10.52 16.43
C GLU A 48 19.23 9.36 15.41
N ARG A 49 20.05 9.58 14.37
CA ARG A 49 20.29 8.60 13.29
C ARG A 49 20.84 7.29 13.82
N ARG A 50 20.10 6.21 13.58
CA ARG A 50 20.46 4.83 13.95
C ARG A 50 20.01 3.84 12.89
N SER A 51 20.60 2.65 12.88
CA SER A 51 20.13 1.54 12.04
C SER A 51 18.95 0.84 12.71
N VAL A 52 17.80 0.79 12.03
CA VAL A 52 16.61 0.06 12.46
C VAL A 52 16.47 -1.20 11.61
N ARG A 53 16.24 -2.36 12.25
CA ARG A 53 16.12 -3.68 11.59
C ARG A 53 14.81 -4.41 11.89
N GLU A 54 13.94 -3.78 12.67
CA GLU A 54 12.59 -4.24 12.96
C GLU A 54 11.62 -3.18 12.47
N PHE A 55 10.63 -3.57 11.66
CA PHE A 55 9.76 -2.64 10.96
C PHE A 55 8.30 -2.87 11.33
N SER A 56 7.51 -1.80 11.26
CA SER A 56 6.07 -1.86 11.43
C SER A 56 5.41 -2.71 10.34
N SER A 57 4.28 -3.35 10.64
CA SER A 57 3.42 -4.01 9.65
C SER A 57 2.65 -3.02 8.77
N TYR A 58 2.66 -1.74 9.14
CA TYR A 58 2.00 -0.68 8.37
C TYR A 58 2.94 -0.16 7.29
N PRO A 59 2.47 -0.06 6.02
CA PRO A 59 3.27 0.49 4.94
C PRO A 59 3.42 2.00 5.10
N LEU A 60 4.48 2.55 4.48
CA LEU A 60 4.60 3.99 4.30
C LEU A 60 3.45 4.52 3.43
N ASN A 61 3.01 5.72 3.73
CA ASN A 61 2.06 6.42 2.88
C ASN A 61 2.76 7.02 1.64
N LEU A 62 1.97 7.43 0.65
CA LEU A 62 2.50 7.92 -0.62
C LEU A 62 3.37 9.19 -0.47
N GLN A 63 3.05 10.05 0.50
CA GLN A 63 3.82 11.26 0.78
C GLN A 63 5.19 10.93 1.39
N GLU A 64 5.25 9.95 2.29
CA GLU A 64 6.50 9.48 2.89
C GLU A 64 7.43 8.87 1.84
N ILE A 65 6.88 8.03 0.95
CA ILE A 65 7.62 7.46 -0.19
C ILE A 65 8.13 8.58 -1.10
N SER A 66 7.27 9.56 -1.41
CA SER A 66 7.62 10.71 -2.24
C SER A 66 8.67 11.64 -1.61
N GLN A 67 8.77 11.70 -0.29
CA GLN A 67 9.77 12.50 0.39
C GLN A 67 11.15 11.83 0.39
N LEU A 68 11.17 10.49 0.29
CA LEU A 68 12.38 9.67 0.33
C LEU A 68 13.07 9.56 -1.04
N LEU A 69 12.30 9.52 -2.12
CA LEU A 69 12.76 9.40 -3.52
C LEU A 69 12.93 10.77 -4.18
#